data_AF-A0A257KAF1-F1
#
_entry.id   AF-A0A257KAF1-F1
#
_cell.length_a   1.000
_cell.length_b   1.000
_cell.length_c   1.000
_cell.angle_alpha   90.00
_cell.angle_beta   90.00
_cell.angle_gamma   90.00
#
_symmetry.space_group_name_H-M   'P 1'
#
loop_
_entity.id
_entity.type
_entity.pdbx_description
1 polymer ?
#
loop_
_entity_poly.entity_id
_entity_poly.type
_entity_poly.pdbx_seq_one_letter_code
_entity_poly.pdbx_strand_id
1 'polypeptide(L)'
;MKETSKSDFEILKKANLGAKGSKSELDLFLKDTTLINKYTDGDKVTYTLRIYPLFETLSSDKFYNLVYEKYGDQWNEIIFKNKLEDDGSKELQSSEMISNELFDLQGRSPFCETITYLFHCTGCTGESCDYCNACMSVVVKYEYCGSQNHTRDDLSNPREDLPSGFSPIGPSFYIPIPYQGDADVSNPDFMLAASVSGFIKTITDANFPIKQLLRAHQWIYPNLIDFIRQNGGLNSDNQNAIIFALTHLNAFFQHIPNDWDINQGAQYQFNTLMYLLHNPNTPQAQLNWLVNNPNAAAPLFASLQHDNSQENKDFVAWAVNYLMANPNVTWEEFKNWFLNRKDIEGDDTGITDIIDQNLILPQQPKPTFNQFFSAYPSHLDAATDTPLKIYTLVGGNVLQKYVQQGARNTCALRISKALNDSGVAIPEISGVTVKGADNKNYFLNVPNLLSFLKKTFGTPTGNNYLNSADCGPHGTNIKAKLNGKKGIYIMIPLDTSSSTGYGASGHADLYFDNNECDGSCDFNADGGVKEVYFWELP
;
A
#
# COMPACT_ATOMS: atom_id res chain seq x y z
N MET A 1 13.12 -14.15 -2.86
CA MET A 1 13.69 -15.47 -3.28
C MET A 1 12.67 -16.58 -3.04
N LYS A 2 12.19 -17.29 -4.08
CA LYS A 2 11.10 -18.32 -3.95
C LYS A 2 11.46 -19.55 -3.10
N GLU A 3 12.75 -19.85 -2.88
CA GLU A 3 13.20 -21.03 -2.11
C GLU A 3 13.45 -20.76 -0.62
N THR A 4 13.51 -19.49 -0.19
CA THR A 4 13.80 -19.12 1.21
C THR A 4 12.56 -18.69 2.00
N SER A 5 11.39 -18.61 1.35
CA SER A 5 10.17 -18.02 1.92
C SER A 5 10.31 -16.56 2.38
N LYS A 6 11.42 -15.88 2.08
CA LYS A 6 11.67 -14.47 2.41
C LYS A 6 11.31 -13.56 1.22
N SER A 7 10.46 -12.55 1.46
CA SER A 7 10.11 -11.48 0.51
C SER A 7 11.22 -10.44 0.39
N ASP A 8 11.16 -9.62 -0.66
CA ASP A 8 12.23 -8.67 -1.02
C ASP A 8 12.29 -7.46 -0.05
N PHE A 9 13.49 -6.86 0.11
CA PHE A 9 13.83 -5.67 0.92
C PHE A 9 13.81 -5.78 2.47
N GLU A 10 14.44 -6.81 3.05
CA GLU A 10 14.77 -6.83 4.49
C GLU A 10 16.14 -6.17 4.79
N ILE A 11 16.19 -5.28 5.79
CA ILE A 11 17.44 -4.91 6.46
C ILE A 11 17.95 -6.13 7.22
N LEU A 12 19.20 -6.51 6.95
CA LEU A 12 19.85 -7.60 7.66
C LEU A 12 20.35 -7.05 9.01
N LYS A 13 19.90 -7.65 10.11
CA LYS A 13 20.41 -7.31 11.43
C LYS A 13 21.84 -7.81 11.55
N LYS A 14 22.76 -6.92 11.95
CA LYS A 14 24.04 -7.31 12.54
C LYS A 14 23.74 -8.12 13.82
N ALA A 15 24.18 -9.37 13.90
CA ALA A 15 24.14 -10.12 15.15
C ALA A 15 24.96 -9.36 16.20
N ASN A 16 24.42 -9.27 17.42
CA ASN A 16 24.94 -8.40 18.48
C ASN A 16 26.27 -8.97 19.02
N LEU A 17 27.36 -8.45 18.50
CA LEU A 17 28.71 -8.96 18.70
C LEU A 17 29.43 -8.20 19.83
N GLY A 18 29.59 -8.86 20.97
CA GLY A 18 30.20 -8.29 22.16
C GLY A 18 31.69 -7.92 22.02
N ALA A 19 31.92 -6.63 21.75
CA ALA A 19 32.86 -5.71 22.40
C ALA A 19 34.38 -5.98 22.39
N LYS A 20 35.07 -5.33 21.42
CA LYS A 20 36.06 -4.28 21.73
C LYS A 20 35.90 -3.09 20.76
N GLY A 21 34.91 -2.26 21.10
CA GLY A 21 34.48 -1.07 20.38
C GLY A 21 33.03 -0.84 20.76
N SER A 22 32.64 0.38 21.11
CA SER A 22 31.46 0.65 21.91
C SER A 22 30.14 0.10 21.33
N LYS A 23 29.21 -0.18 22.25
CA LYS A 23 27.89 -0.80 22.09
C LYS A 23 26.87 0.02 21.27
N SER A 24 27.28 0.75 20.23
CA SER A 24 26.36 1.62 19.46
C SER A 24 26.85 2.02 18.07
N GLU A 25 26.90 1.12 17.10
CA GLU A 25 26.98 1.53 15.69
C GLU A 25 26.27 0.49 14.80
N LEU A 26 25.03 0.84 14.44
CA LEU A 26 24.20 0.10 13.51
C LEU A 26 24.74 0.34 12.10
N ASP A 27 25.64 -0.52 11.63
CA ASP A 27 25.96 -0.61 10.20
C ASP A 27 24.77 -1.30 9.52
N LEU A 28 23.83 -0.53 8.98
CA LEU A 28 22.71 -1.09 8.21
C LEU A 28 23.25 -1.48 6.83
N PHE A 29 22.89 -2.67 6.33
CA PHE A 29 23.25 -3.11 4.99
C PHE A 29 22.05 -3.01 4.04
N LEU A 30 22.24 -2.41 2.86
CA LEU A 30 21.31 -2.53 1.75
C LEU A 30 21.56 -3.85 1.02
N LYS A 31 20.55 -4.71 0.94
CA LYS A 31 20.62 -5.96 0.20
C LYS A 31 20.40 -5.72 -1.30
N ASP A 32 21.37 -6.11 -2.10
CA ASP A 32 21.26 -6.08 -3.56
C ASP A 32 20.72 -7.42 -4.07
N THR A 33 19.43 -7.44 -4.43
CA THR A 33 18.78 -8.63 -4.99
C THR A 33 18.83 -8.65 -6.52
N THR A 34 19.43 -7.66 -7.17
CA THR A 34 19.51 -7.60 -8.64
C THR A 34 20.53 -8.60 -9.19
N LEU A 35 21.55 -8.95 -8.38
CA LEU A 35 22.61 -9.89 -8.71
C LEU A 35 22.70 -10.95 -7.62
N ILE A 36 22.04 -12.08 -7.85
CA ILE A 36 22.08 -13.25 -6.97
C ILE A 36 22.81 -14.36 -7.69
N ASN A 37 23.94 -14.80 -7.12
CA ASN A 37 24.63 -15.98 -7.62
C ASN A 37 24.28 -17.20 -6.78
N LYS A 38 23.81 -18.25 -7.46
CA LYS A 38 23.57 -19.57 -6.87
C LYS A 38 24.79 -20.45 -7.14
N TYR A 39 25.25 -21.14 -6.11
CA TYR A 39 26.26 -22.18 -6.18
C TYR A 39 25.71 -23.47 -5.59
N THR A 40 26.11 -24.60 -6.16
CA THR A 40 25.69 -25.92 -5.69
C THR A 40 26.89 -26.86 -5.74
N ASP A 41 27.20 -27.48 -4.60
CA ASP A 41 28.24 -28.49 -4.44
C ASP A 41 27.67 -29.65 -3.62
N GLY A 42 27.41 -30.78 -4.27
CA GLY A 42 26.63 -31.87 -3.70
C GLY A 42 25.23 -31.41 -3.27
N ASP A 43 24.87 -31.68 -2.00
CA ASP A 43 23.59 -31.28 -1.40
C ASP A 43 23.59 -29.86 -0.82
N LYS A 44 24.74 -29.16 -0.85
CA LYS A 44 24.89 -27.80 -0.34
C LYS A 44 24.48 -26.80 -1.42
N VAL A 45 23.52 -25.95 -1.11
CA VAL A 45 23.10 -24.83 -1.97
C VAL A 45 23.46 -23.53 -1.30
N THR A 46 24.23 -22.68 -1.99
CA THR A 46 24.63 -21.37 -1.51
C THR A 46 24.08 -20.27 -2.42
N TYR A 47 23.47 -19.24 -1.86
CA TYR A 47 23.16 -18.00 -2.56
C TYR A 47 24.05 -16.89 -2.03
N THR A 48 24.68 -16.13 -2.92
CA THR A 48 25.42 -14.94 -2.53
C THR A 48 24.80 -13.72 -3.17
N LEU A 49 24.70 -12.66 -2.38
CA LEU A 49 24.18 -11.36 -2.73
C LEU A 49 25.20 -10.32 -2.30
N ARG A 50 25.28 -9.24 -3.05
CA ARG A 50 26.02 -8.07 -2.58
C ARG A 50 25.19 -7.35 -1.53
N ILE A 51 25.89 -6.79 -0.55
CA ILE A 51 25.26 -5.89 0.39
C ILE A 51 26.13 -4.65 0.58
N TYR A 52 25.48 -3.51 0.76
CA TYR A 52 26.18 -2.22 0.86
C TYR A 52 25.99 -1.62 2.24
N PRO A 53 27.07 -1.30 2.97
CA PRO A 53 26.94 -0.65 4.26
C PRO A 53 26.42 0.77 4.05
N LEU A 54 25.38 1.14 4.79
CA LEU A 54 24.71 2.42 4.68
C LEU A 54 25.46 3.54 5.42
N PHE A 55 26.35 3.20 6.35
CA PHE A 55 27.05 4.17 7.20
C PHE A 55 28.58 4.02 7.20
N GLU A 56 29.12 3.11 6.39
CA GLU A 56 30.56 2.96 6.19
C GLU A 56 30.94 3.40 4.78
N THR A 57 31.92 4.30 4.67
CA THR A 57 32.56 4.58 3.39
C THR A 57 33.65 3.54 3.16
N LEU A 58 33.49 2.72 2.12
CA LEU A 58 34.47 1.73 1.72
C LEU A 58 35.47 2.33 0.72
N SER A 59 36.73 1.94 0.87
CA SER A 59 37.72 2.10 -0.19
C SER A 59 37.36 1.16 -1.35
N SER A 60 37.80 1.48 -2.57
CA SER A 60 37.42 0.75 -3.80
C SER A 60 37.86 -0.72 -3.83
N ASP A 61 38.78 -1.10 -2.94
CA ASP A 61 39.25 -2.46 -2.72
C ASP A 61 38.36 -3.26 -1.75
N LYS A 62 37.36 -2.65 -1.08
CA LYS A 62 36.56 -3.33 -0.05
C LYS A 62 35.08 -3.41 -0.39
N PHE A 63 34.44 -4.52 -0.02
CA PHE A 63 33.01 -4.78 -0.27
C PHE A 63 32.42 -5.78 0.73
N TYR A 64 31.09 -5.80 0.85
CA TYR A 64 30.39 -6.79 1.67
C TYR A 64 29.52 -7.72 0.83
N ASN A 65 29.38 -8.96 1.30
CA ASN A 65 28.46 -9.94 0.74
C ASN A 65 27.61 -10.57 1.82
N LEU A 66 26.37 -10.86 1.46
CA LEU A 66 25.46 -11.73 2.20
C LEU A 66 25.44 -13.09 1.53
N VAL A 67 25.65 -14.13 2.32
CA VAL A 67 25.66 -15.53 1.89
C VAL A 67 24.57 -16.27 2.62
N TYR A 68 23.67 -16.91 1.88
CA TYR A 68 22.73 -17.89 2.39
C TYR A 68 23.25 -19.28 2.08
N GLU A 69 23.46 -20.11 3.09
CA GLU A 69 23.86 -21.51 2.89
C GLU A 69 22.75 -22.46 3.35
N LYS A 70 22.37 -23.42 2.50
CA LYS A 70 21.39 -24.46 2.84
C LYS A 70 22.11 -25.71 3.34
N TYR A 71 21.70 -26.19 4.51
CA TYR A 71 22.08 -27.49 5.04
C TYR A 71 20.81 -28.29 5.34
N GLY A 72 20.49 -29.29 4.51
CA GLY A 72 19.21 -29.99 4.57
C GLY A 72 18.04 -29.06 4.27
N ASP A 73 17.15 -28.86 5.25
CA ASP A 73 15.98 -27.97 5.19
C ASP A 73 16.20 -26.60 5.86
N GLN A 74 17.40 -26.35 6.40
CA GLN A 74 17.72 -25.13 7.16
C GLN A 74 18.61 -24.17 6.35
N TRP A 75 18.48 -22.88 6.65
CA TRP A 75 19.24 -21.78 6.02
C TRP A 75 20.11 -21.08 7.07
N ASN A 76 21.39 -20.92 6.75
CA ASN A 76 22.31 -20.04 7.47
C ASN A 76 22.41 -18.70 6.72
N GLU A 77 22.55 -17.60 7.46
CA GLU A 77 22.73 -16.25 6.91
C GLU A 77 24.06 -15.67 7.40
N ILE A 78 24.97 -15.36 6.47
CA ILE A 78 26.35 -15.01 6.77
C ILE A 78 26.71 -13.69 6.07
N ILE A 79 27.39 -12.78 6.77
CA ILE A 79 27.93 -11.56 6.16
C ILE A 79 29.45 -11.64 6.13
N PHE A 80 30.03 -11.38 4.96
CA PHE A 80 31.47 -11.25 4.76
C PHE A 80 31.85 -9.82 4.41
N LYS A 81 32.93 -9.33 5.02
CA LYS A 81 33.70 -8.17 4.59
C LYS A 81 34.88 -8.65 3.76
N ASN A 82 35.02 -8.17 2.54
CA ASN A 82 36.02 -8.62 1.59
C ASN A 82 36.97 -7.47 1.26
N LYS A 83 38.23 -7.79 0.97
CA LYS A 83 39.26 -6.87 0.47
C LYS A 83 39.93 -7.47 -0.75
N LEU A 84 40.10 -6.68 -1.82
CA LEU A 84 40.85 -7.03 -3.02
C LEU A 84 42.32 -6.62 -2.89
N GLU A 85 43.18 -7.20 -3.73
CA GLU A 85 44.56 -6.76 -3.90
C GLU A 85 44.63 -5.35 -4.51
N ASP A 86 45.55 -4.53 -4.01
CA ASP A 86 45.76 -3.13 -4.44
C ASP A 86 46.54 -3.03 -5.77
N ASP A 87 46.85 -4.15 -6.42
CA ASP A 87 47.65 -4.23 -7.66
C ASP A 87 46.82 -4.17 -8.96
N GLY A 88 45.50 -4.03 -8.84
CA GLY A 88 44.58 -3.95 -9.98
C GLY A 88 44.18 -5.30 -10.59
N SER A 89 44.69 -6.42 -10.06
CA SER A 89 44.30 -7.79 -10.47
C SER A 89 42.82 -8.09 -10.19
N LYS A 90 42.20 -7.34 -9.27
CA LYS A 90 40.87 -7.61 -8.68
C LYS A 90 40.79 -8.98 -8.01
N GLU A 91 41.93 -9.55 -7.61
CA GLU A 91 41.98 -10.77 -6.83
C GLU A 91 41.61 -10.50 -5.36
N LEU A 92 41.01 -11.49 -4.71
CA LEU A 92 40.57 -11.38 -3.31
C LEU A 92 41.80 -11.51 -2.39
N GLN A 93 42.18 -10.43 -1.71
CA GLN A 93 43.25 -10.41 -0.71
C GLN A 93 42.81 -10.97 0.64
N SER A 94 41.57 -10.65 1.05
CA SER A 94 41.00 -11.21 2.27
C SER A 94 39.48 -11.29 2.26
N SER A 95 38.95 -12.23 3.02
CA SER A 95 37.53 -12.33 3.36
C SER A 95 37.38 -12.55 4.85
N GLU A 96 36.57 -11.72 5.49
CA GLU A 96 36.34 -11.71 6.93
C GLU A 96 34.85 -11.95 7.18
N MET A 97 34.51 -13.05 7.85
CA MET A 97 33.14 -13.26 8.31
C MET A 97 32.85 -12.33 9.50
N ILE A 98 31.90 -11.42 9.34
CA ILE A 98 31.57 -10.43 10.38
C ILE A 98 30.22 -10.70 11.06
N SER A 99 29.39 -11.57 10.47
CA SER A 99 28.12 -12.00 11.03
C SER A 99 27.82 -13.41 10.54
N ASN A 100 27.37 -14.28 11.44
CA ASN A 100 26.88 -15.61 11.11
C ASN A 100 25.68 -15.91 12.00
N GLU A 101 24.49 -15.85 11.42
CA GLU A 101 23.27 -16.31 12.08
C GLU A 101 23.08 -17.79 11.70
N LEU A 102 23.72 -18.66 12.48
CA LEU A 102 23.53 -20.10 12.37
C LEU A 102 22.16 -20.50 12.91
N PHE A 103 21.50 -21.41 12.20
CA PHE A 103 20.32 -22.06 12.75
C PHE A 103 20.71 -22.85 14.01
N ASP A 104 19.98 -22.62 15.10
CA ASP A 104 20.26 -23.22 16.40
C ASP A 104 20.11 -24.74 16.36
N LEU A 105 21.23 -25.45 16.30
CA LEU A 105 21.21 -26.91 16.35
C LEU A 105 20.98 -27.45 17.77
N GLN A 106 21.09 -26.68 18.86
CA GLN A 106 21.06 -27.23 20.24
C GLN A 106 20.70 -26.26 21.40
N GLY A 107 19.88 -25.22 21.20
CA GLY A 107 19.56 -24.26 22.28
C GLY A 107 20.71 -23.35 22.69
N ARG A 108 21.73 -23.14 21.83
CA ARG A 108 22.90 -22.30 22.18
C ARG A 108 22.77 -20.90 21.60
N SER A 109 23.16 -19.91 22.40
CA SER A 109 23.20 -18.49 22.02
C SER A 109 24.02 -18.29 20.73
N PRO A 110 23.67 -17.32 19.85
CA PRO A 110 24.45 -17.03 18.64
C PRO A 110 25.92 -16.79 19.01
N PHE A 111 26.84 -17.49 18.33
CA PHE A 111 28.26 -17.29 18.50
C PHE A 111 28.82 -16.49 17.33
N CYS A 112 29.61 -15.47 17.65
CA CYS A 112 30.47 -14.75 16.70
C CYS A 112 31.62 -15.66 16.25
N GLU A 113 31.88 -15.79 14.95
CA GLU A 113 33.08 -16.43 14.43
C GLU A 113 33.67 -15.47 13.37
N THR A 114 34.93 -15.07 13.57
CA THR A 114 35.64 -14.20 12.62
C THR A 114 36.68 -15.00 11.87
N ILE A 115 36.26 -15.64 10.78
CA ILE A 115 37.22 -16.32 9.91
C ILE A 115 37.85 -15.28 9.00
N THR A 116 39.16 -15.04 9.14
CA THR A 116 39.94 -14.22 8.21
C THR A 116 40.70 -15.13 7.25
N TYR A 117 40.31 -15.10 5.98
CA TYR A 117 41.08 -15.75 4.92
C TYR A 117 42.14 -14.75 4.43
N LEU A 118 43.42 -15.11 4.49
CA LEU A 118 44.52 -14.33 3.92
C LEU A 118 45.07 -15.08 2.71
N PHE A 119 44.97 -14.46 1.54
CA PHE A 119 45.51 -15.02 0.31
C PHE A 119 46.93 -14.46 0.15
N HIS A 120 47.95 -15.32 0.24
CA HIS A 120 49.35 -14.93 0.13
C HIS A 120 50.04 -15.73 -0.96
N CYS A 121 50.23 -15.15 -2.13
CA CYS A 121 51.09 -15.72 -3.18
C CYS A 121 52.56 -15.38 -2.88
N THR A 122 53.23 -16.14 -2.02
CA THR A 122 54.68 -15.97 -1.82
C THR A 122 55.47 -16.73 -2.88
N GLY A 123 55.96 -15.99 -3.88
CA GLY A 123 57.04 -16.44 -4.77
C GLY A 123 56.60 -16.91 -6.16
N CYS A 124 56.16 -15.99 -7.02
CA CYS A 124 56.03 -16.24 -8.45
C CYS A 124 57.27 -15.73 -9.19
N THR A 125 58.21 -16.62 -9.53
CA THR A 125 59.23 -16.32 -10.55
C THR A 125 58.79 -16.94 -11.88
N GLY A 126 58.43 -16.10 -12.86
CA GLY A 126 58.23 -16.48 -14.26
C GLY A 126 56.77 -16.57 -14.72
N GLU A 127 56.30 -15.48 -15.34
CA GLU A 127 55.29 -15.32 -16.42
C GLU A 127 53.94 -16.09 -16.44
N SER A 128 53.56 -16.88 -15.44
CA SER A 128 52.19 -17.42 -15.36
C SER A 128 51.77 -17.74 -13.94
N CYS A 129 50.81 -16.98 -13.42
CA CYS A 129 50.01 -17.37 -12.25
C CYS A 129 48.85 -18.21 -12.78
N ASP A 130 49.05 -19.52 -12.89
CA ASP A 130 47.99 -20.43 -13.32
C ASP A 130 47.22 -20.91 -12.07
N TYR A 131 45.90 -20.90 -12.18
CA TYR A 131 44.88 -20.90 -11.14
C TYR A 131 44.81 -22.12 -10.20
N CYS A 132 45.91 -22.74 -9.74
CA CYS A 132 45.84 -23.91 -8.85
C CYS A 132 47.07 -24.12 -7.93
N ASN A 133 46.77 -24.32 -6.64
CA ASN A 133 47.47 -25.20 -5.67
C ASN A 133 48.75 -24.76 -4.94
N ALA A 134 49.24 -23.52 -5.03
CA ALA A 134 50.41 -23.11 -4.23
C ALA A 134 50.21 -21.78 -3.47
N CYS A 135 50.09 -21.90 -2.14
CA CYS A 135 50.01 -20.86 -1.11
C CYS A 135 48.67 -20.13 -0.93
N MET A 136 47.71 -20.82 -0.30
CA MET A 136 46.72 -20.17 0.57
C MET A 136 47.18 -20.37 2.03
N SER A 137 47.43 -19.30 2.78
CA SER A 137 47.56 -19.41 4.23
C SER A 137 46.24 -19.05 4.89
N VAL A 138 45.43 -20.03 5.23
CA VAL A 138 44.21 -19.77 5.99
C VAL A 138 44.59 -19.57 7.45
N VAL A 139 44.51 -18.33 7.94
CA VAL A 139 44.66 -18.03 9.37
C VAL A 139 43.27 -17.97 9.97
N VAL A 140 42.75 -19.12 10.40
CA VAL A 140 41.47 -19.16 11.13
C VAL A 140 41.70 -18.62 12.53
N LYS A 141 41.08 -17.48 12.86
CA LYS A 141 41.02 -16.96 14.23
C LYS A 141 39.62 -17.17 14.77
N TYR A 142 39.52 -17.71 15.98
CA TYR A 142 38.24 -17.86 16.67
C TYR A 142 38.18 -16.80 17.77
N GLU A 143 37.23 -15.87 17.66
CA GLU A 143 36.95 -14.90 18.72
C GLU A 143 35.49 -15.07 19.19
N TYR A 144 35.32 -15.41 20.46
CA TYR A 144 34.00 -15.57 21.08
C TYR A 144 33.45 -14.22 21.52
N CYS A 145 32.21 -13.96 21.15
CA CYS A 145 31.58 -12.67 21.40
C CYS A 145 30.53 -12.78 22.49
N GLY A 146 30.99 -12.91 23.75
CA GLY A 146 30.15 -12.97 24.94
C GLY A 146 30.91 -12.55 26.20
N SER A 147 30.25 -11.79 27.08
CA SER A 147 30.86 -11.22 28.32
C SER A 147 31.01 -12.21 29.49
N GLN A 148 30.81 -13.51 29.27
CA GLN A 148 30.94 -14.50 30.33
C GLN A 148 32.29 -15.19 30.19
N ASN A 149 33.09 -15.10 31.26
CA ASN A 149 34.24 -15.97 31.51
C ASN A 149 33.73 -17.41 31.60
N HIS A 150 33.42 -18.05 30.47
CA HIS A 150 33.42 -19.49 30.41
C HIS A 150 34.88 -19.91 30.53
N THR A 151 35.19 -20.52 31.66
CA THR A 151 36.43 -21.29 31.85
C THR A 151 36.69 -22.08 30.58
N ARG A 152 37.91 -21.97 30.05
CA ARG A 152 38.43 -22.81 28.96
C ARG A 152 37.99 -24.25 29.20
N ASP A 153 36.89 -24.65 28.56
CA ASP A 153 36.67 -26.06 28.31
C ASP A 153 37.53 -26.37 27.10
N ASP A 154 38.49 -27.24 27.40
CA ASP A 154 39.57 -27.71 26.57
C ASP A 154 39.00 -28.52 25.39
N LEU A 155 38.36 -27.84 24.44
CA LEU A 155 38.33 -28.32 23.06
C LEU A 155 39.69 -28.01 22.46
N SER A 156 40.64 -28.84 22.89
CA SER A 156 41.93 -29.14 22.30
C SER A 156 42.26 -28.34 21.04
N ASN A 157 43.25 -27.46 21.20
CA ASN A 157 44.35 -27.25 20.27
C ASN A 157 44.30 -28.19 19.05
N PRO A 158 44.03 -27.71 17.82
CA PRO A 158 44.18 -28.57 16.65
C PRO A 158 45.66 -28.94 16.58
N ARG A 159 45.94 -30.24 16.73
CA ARG A 159 47.26 -30.85 16.68
C ARG A 159 48.21 -30.14 15.71
N GLU A 160 49.36 -29.71 16.22
CA GLU A 160 50.53 -29.32 15.42
C GLU A 160 51.16 -30.49 14.63
N ASP A 161 50.56 -31.68 14.68
CA ASP A 161 51.00 -32.87 13.94
C ASP A 161 50.01 -33.22 12.82
N LEU A 162 50.04 -32.47 11.72
CA LEU A 162 49.57 -32.97 10.42
C LEU A 162 50.81 -33.25 9.55
N PRO A 163 50.98 -34.48 9.03
CA PRO A 163 52.13 -34.82 8.20
C PRO A 163 52.14 -33.96 6.94
N SER A 164 53.32 -33.45 6.59
CA SER A 164 53.63 -32.84 5.31
C SER A 164 53.23 -33.78 4.17
N GLY A 165 52.08 -33.53 3.55
CA GLY A 165 51.54 -34.39 2.48
C GLY A 165 50.03 -34.47 2.40
N PHE A 166 49.28 -33.92 3.36
CA PHE A 166 47.85 -33.69 3.13
C PHE A 166 47.68 -32.49 2.19
N SER A 167 47.41 -32.79 0.92
CA SER A 167 46.77 -31.84 0.02
C SER A 167 45.48 -31.40 0.73
N PRO A 168 45.26 -30.10 0.99
CA PRO A 168 44.01 -29.67 1.57
C PRO A 168 42.94 -30.17 0.62
N ILE A 169 42.00 -30.94 1.16
CA ILE A 169 40.71 -31.15 0.50
C ILE A 169 40.27 -29.73 0.19
N GLY A 170 40.28 -29.41 -1.11
CA GLY A 170 40.05 -28.06 -1.60
C GLY A 170 38.81 -27.54 -0.90
N PRO A 171 38.87 -26.33 -0.35
CA PRO A 171 37.76 -25.87 0.42
C PRO A 171 36.49 -25.82 -0.43
N SER A 172 35.48 -26.58 -0.04
CA SER A 172 34.11 -26.52 -0.57
C SER A 172 33.38 -25.25 -0.11
N PHE A 173 34.11 -24.13 -0.02
CA PHE A 173 33.56 -22.81 0.27
C PHE A 173 33.48 -21.98 -1.02
N TYR A 174 32.29 -21.44 -1.25
CA TYR A 174 32.03 -20.55 -2.36
C TYR A 174 32.74 -19.21 -2.11
N ILE A 175 33.59 -18.80 -3.04
CA ILE A 175 34.23 -17.48 -3.03
C ILE A 175 33.15 -16.45 -3.44
N PRO A 176 32.82 -15.47 -2.59
CA PRO A 176 31.77 -14.49 -2.87
C PRO A 176 32.04 -13.68 -4.15
N ILE A 177 30.97 -13.16 -4.75
CA ILE A 177 31.00 -12.34 -5.98
C ILE A 177 32.06 -11.25 -5.84
N PRO A 178 33.15 -11.25 -6.64
CA PRO A 178 34.14 -10.18 -6.56
C PRO A 178 33.50 -8.86 -6.97
N TYR A 179 33.86 -7.80 -6.25
CA TYR A 179 33.56 -6.43 -6.63
C TYR A 179 34.14 -6.18 -8.03
N GLN A 180 33.30 -5.82 -8.99
CA GLN A 180 33.68 -5.64 -10.39
C GLN A 180 34.34 -4.28 -10.67
N GLY A 181 34.66 -3.50 -9.64
CA GLY A 181 35.27 -2.18 -9.80
C GLY A 181 34.23 -1.13 -10.14
N ASP A 182 34.56 -0.27 -11.10
CA ASP A 182 33.75 0.90 -11.50
C ASP A 182 32.31 0.58 -11.89
N ALA A 183 32.01 -0.62 -12.38
CA ALA A 183 30.66 -1.05 -12.73
C ALA A 183 29.71 -1.15 -11.52
N ASP A 184 30.25 -1.45 -10.33
CA ASP A 184 29.46 -1.63 -9.12
C ASP A 184 29.21 -0.29 -8.41
N VAL A 185 30.24 0.57 -8.33
CA VAL A 185 30.07 1.94 -7.85
C VAL A 185 29.28 2.82 -8.81
N SER A 186 29.18 2.47 -10.10
CA SER A 186 28.30 3.17 -11.04
C SER A 186 26.90 2.58 -11.14
N ASN A 187 26.58 1.52 -10.38
CA ASN A 187 25.23 0.97 -10.34
C ASN A 187 24.24 2.06 -9.87
N PRO A 188 23.18 2.37 -10.65
CA PRO A 188 22.26 3.45 -10.31
C PRO A 188 21.54 3.29 -8.96
N ASP A 189 21.18 2.07 -8.56
CA ASP A 189 20.55 1.80 -7.27
C ASP A 189 21.55 1.94 -6.11
N PHE A 190 22.80 1.51 -6.31
CA PHE A 190 23.86 1.76 -5.35
C PHE A 190 24.13 3.25 -5.18
N MET A 191 24.27 3.99 -6.28
CA MET A 191 24.50 5.44 -6.26
C MET A 191 23.34 6.20 -5.62
N LEU A 192 22.10 5.76 -5.87
CA LEU A 192 20.92 6.28 -5.20
C LEU A 192 20.99 6.04 -3.70
N ALA A 193 21.21 4.79 -3.29
CA ALA A 193 21.29 4.43 -1.87
C ALA A 193 22.42 5.18 -1.17
N ALA A 194 23.61 5.25 -1.76
CA ALA A 194 24.76 5.98 -1.23
C ALA A 194 24.46 7.49 -1.10
N SER A 195 23.79 8.09 -2.08
CA SER A 195 23.38 9.51 -2.05
C SER A 195 22.37 9.78 -0.93
N VAL A 196 21.32 8.95 -0.83
CA VAL A 196 20.33 9.03 0.25
C VAL A 196 21.03 8.86 1.60
N SER A 197 21.95 7.90 1.70
CA SER A 197 22.71 7.64 2.91
C SER A 197 23.57 8.81 3.35
N GLY A 198 24.32 9.39 2.42
CA GLY A 198 25.11 10.59 2.67
C GLY A 198 24.24 11.73 3.19
N PHE A 199 23.06 11.93 2.59
CA PHE A 199 22.12 12.96 3.02
C PHE A 199 21.49 12.68 4.39
N ILE A 200 21.03 11.45 4.68
CA ILE A 200 20.52 11.08 6.01
C ILE A 200 21.62 11.25 7.08
N LYS A 201 22.87 10.97 6.72
CA LYS A 201 24.01 11.19 7.62
C LYS A 201 24.14 12.68 7.99
N THR A 202 24.03 13.61 7.04
CA THR A 202 24.12 15.05 7.35
C THR A 202 23.01 15.49 8.32
N ILE A 203 21.80 14.95 8.17
CA ILE A 203 20.68 15.21 9.09
C ILE A 203 20.96 14.65 10.48
N THR A 204 21.39 13.39 10.56
CA THR A 204 21.58 12.69 11.85
C THR A 204 22.82 13.17 12.63
N ASP A 205 23.86 13.66 11.95
CA ASP A 205 25.00 14.31 12.58
C ASP A 205 24.58 15.63 13.25
N ALA A 206 23.61 16.35 12.67
CA ALA A 206 23.09 17.62 13.19
C ALA A 206 21.91 17.45 14.17
N ASN A 207 21.21 16.31 14.15
CA ASN A 207 19.97 16.10 14.90
C ASN A 207 19.95 14.74 15.63
N PHE A 208 20.34 14.78 16.91
CA PHE A 208 20.41 13.57 17.76
C PHE A 208 19.05 12.85 17.93
N PRO A 209 17.91 13.53 18.13
CA PRO A 209 16.59 12.87 18.13
C PRO A 209 16.31 12.05 16.87
N ILE A 210 16.57 12.59 15.67
CA ILE A 210 16.37 11.86 14.41
C ILE A 210 17.29 10.64 14.34
N LYS A 211 18.54 10.79 14.79
CA LYS A 211 19.49 9.66 14.88
C LYS A 211 18.93 8.54 15.75
N GLN A 212 18.32 8.85 16.89
CA GLN A 212 17.71 7.85 17.78
C GLN A 212 16.45 7.21 17.17
N LEU A 213 15.62 7.99 16.47
CA LEU A 213 14.45 7.50 15.75
C LEU A 213 14.85 6.43 14.71
N LEU A 214 15.80 6.74 13.84
CA LEU A 214 16.25 5.83 12.79
C LEU A 214 16.92 4.55 13.35
N ARG A 215 17.58 4.65 14.51
CA ARG A 215 18.13 3.50 15.21
C ARG A 215 17.05 2.58 15.78
N ALA A 216 15.97 3.16 16.31
CA ALA A 216 14.85 2.41 16.88
C ALA A 216 13.92 1.82 15.81
N HIS A 217 13.80 2.48 14.66
CA HIS A 217 12.87 2.13 13.58
C HIS A 217 13.62 1.94 12.25
N GLN A 218 14.39 0.85 12.18
CA GLN A 218 15.27 0.56 11.03
C GLN A 218 14.52 0.51 9.70
N TRP A 219 13.27 0.05 9.70
CA TRP A 219 12.41 -0.05 8.53
C TRP A 219 12.16 1.30 7.82
N ILE A 220 12.38 2.45 8.48
CA ILE A 220 12.21 3.77 7.85
C ILE A 220 13.16 3.91 6.66
N TYR A 221 14.40 3.46 6.81
CA TYR A 221 15.47 3.71 5.84
C TYR A 221 15.19 3.17 4.42
N PRO A 222 14.85 1.88 4.23
CA PRO A 222 14.51 1.34 2.92
C PRO A 222 13.32 2.08 2.30
N ASN A 223 12.35 2.51 3.11
CA ASN A 223 11.20 3.29 2.63
C ASN A 223 11.59 4.69 2.15
N LEU A 224 12.62 5.32 2.74
CA LEU A 224 13.15 6.58 2.21
C LEU A 224 13.83 6.37 0.85
N ILE A 225 14.61 5.30 0.69
CA ILE A 225 15.22 4.97 -0.60
C ILE A 225 14.14 4.73 -1.67
N ASP A 226 13.11 3.94 -1.32
CA ASP A 226 12.01 3.63 -2.23
C ASP A 226 11.23 4.89 -2.63
N PHE A 227 10.93 5.76 -1.67
CA PHE A 227 10.30 7.06 -1.92
C PHE A 227 11.14 7.88 -2.91
N ILE A 228 12.46 8.00 -2.67
CA ILE A 228 13.36 8.75 -3.54
C ILE A 228 13.42 8.14 -4.94
N ARG A 229 13.47 6.81 -5.05
CA ARG A 229 13.47 6.09 -6.34
C ARG A 229 12.21 6.43 -7.14
N GLN A 230 11.05 6.42 -6.49
CA GLN A 230 9.75 6.64 -7.13
C GLN A 230 9.49 8.12 -7.47
N ASN A 231 10.19 9.05 -6.82
CA ASN A 231 9.96 10.49 -6.97
C ASN A 231 11.10 11.23 -7.70
N GLY A 232 11.85 10.54 -8.58
CA GLY A 232 12.82 11.18 -9.46
C GLY A 232 14.17 11.54 -8.81
N GLY A 233 14.57 10.80 -7.78
CA GLY A 233 15.89 10.93 -7.16
C GLY A 233 16.00 12.01 -6.08
N LEU A 234 17.21 12.22 -5.55
CA LEU A 234 17.45 13.06 -4.37
C LEU A 234 17.54 14.56 -4.71
N ASN A 235 16.49 15.11 -5.31
CA ASN A 235 16.35 16.54 -5.57
C ASN A 235 15.96 17.34 -4.30
N SER A 236 15.94 18.67 -4.39
CA SER A 236 15.65 19.55 -3.25
C SER A 236 14.26 19.32 -2.63
N ASP A 237 13.24 19.06 -3.44
CA ASP A 237 11.87 18.85 -2.94
C ASP A 237 11.78 17.57 -2.12
N ASN A 238 12.41 16.50 -2.62
CA ASN A 238 12.46 15.22 -1.93
C ASN A 238 13.35 15.26 -0.67
N GLN A 239 14.44 16.02 -0.69
CA GLN A 239 15.25 16.29 0.49
C GLN A 239 14.43 17.00 1.58
N ASN A 240 13.66 18.03 1.20
CA ASN A 240 12.76 18.74 2.11
C ASN A 240 11.69 17.80 2.68
N ALA A 241 11.14 16.90 1.86
CA ALA A 241 10.16 15.91 2.31
C ALA A 241 10.71 14.93 3.34
N ILE A 242 11.93 14.42 3.13
CA ILE A 242 12.62 13.56 4.12
C ILE A 242 12.85 14.32 5.43
N ILE A 243 13.40 15.54 5.36
CA ILE A 243 13.66 16.35 6.56
C ILE A 243 12.36 16.59 7.31
N PHE A 244 11.30 16.97 6.61
CA PHE A 244 9.98 17.18 7.18
C PHE A 244 9.45 15.92 7.87
N ALA A 245 9.47 14.77 7.19
CA ALA A 245 8.99 13.52 7.77
C ALA A 245 9.76 13.11 9.02
N LEU A 246 11.11 13.08 8.95
CA LEU A 246 11.96 12.68 10.07
C LEU A 246 11.83 13.60 11.28
N THR A 247 11.57 14.88 11.06
CA THR A 247 11.37 15.86 12.14
C THR A 247 10.07 15.62 12.91
N HIS A 248 9.02 15.11 12.26
CA HIS A 248 7.68 15.00 12.86
C HIS A 248 7.30 13.59 13.31
N LEU A 249 7.89 12.54 12.72
CA LEU A 249 7.54 11.14 13.00
C LEU A 249 7.52 10.76 14.47
N ASN A 250 8.52 11.20 15.24
CA ASN A 250 8.62 10.82 16.64
C ASN A 250 7.42 11.29 17.47
N ALA A 251 6.82 12.44 17.13
CA ALA A 251 5.63 12.94 17.83
C ALA A 251 4.43 11.99 17.64
N PHE A 252 4.22 11.49 16.42
CA PHE A 252 3.18 10.51 16.11
C PHE A 252 3.41 9.19 16.83
N PHE A 253 4.64 8.69 16.83
CA PHE A 253 4.96 7.39 17.43
C PHE A 253 4.76 7.37 18.94
N GLN A 254 4.93 8.52 19.60
CA GLN A 254 4.68 8.68 21.04
C GLN A 254 3.19 8.74 21.41
N HIS A 255 2.30 8.98 20.45
CA HIS A 255 0.86 9.12 20.66
C HIS A 255 0.06 7.94 20.09
N ILE A 256 0.71 6.78 19.89
CA ILE A 256 0.01 5.56 19.51
C ILE A 256 -0.89 5.12 20.70
N PRO A 257 -2.18 4.87 20.48
CA PRO A 257 -3.09 4.43 21.54
C PRO A 257 -2.64 3.11 22.17
N ASN A 258 -2.73 3.03 23.51
CA ASN A 258 -2.31 1.85 24.26
C ASN A 258 -3.22 0.62 24.04
N ASP A 259 -4.43 0.83 23.53
CA ASP A 259 -5.42 -0.20 23.22
C ASP A 259 -5.24 -0.80 21.81
N TRP A 260 -4.33 -0.24 21.00
CA TRP A 260 -4.00 -0.83 19.70
C TRP A 260 -3.07 -2.02 19.84
N ASP A 261 -3.31 -3.04 19.03
CA ASP A 261 -2.39 -4.18 18.91
C ASP A 261 -1.09 -3.79 18.16
N ILE A 262 -0.11 -4.70 18.19
CA ILE A 262 1.20 -4.49 17.58
C ILE A 262 1.10 -4.23 16.06
N ASN A 263 0.15 -4.88 15.38
CA ASN A 263 -0.02 -4.75 13.94
C ASN A 263 -0.66 -3.41 13.58
N GLN A 264 -1.68 -2.98 14.35
CA GLN A 264 -2.32 -1.67 14.20
C GLN A 264 -1.31 -0.54 14.41
N GLY A 265 -0.49 -0.64 15.48
CA GLY A 265 0.58 0.30 15.75
C GLY A 265 1.61 0.37 14.61
N ALA A 266 2.09 -0.78 14.13
CA ALA A 266 3.06 -0.85 13.03
C ALA A 266 2.50 -0.28 11.72
N GLN A 267 1.25 -0.60 11.37
CA GLN A 267 0.59 -0.08 10.18
C GLN A 267 0.43 1.43 10.25
N TYR A 268 0.05 1.97 11.42
CA TYR A 268 -0.07 3.40 11.61
C TYR A 268 1.27 4.11 11.48
N GLN A 269 2.34 3.57 12.06
CA GLN A 269 3.68 4.12 11.92
C GLN A 269 4.12 4.20 10.46
N PHE A 270 3.89 3.12 9.70
CA PHE A 270 4.18 3.06 8.27
C PHE A 270 3.36 4.08 7.48
N ASN A 271 2.04 4.11 7.67
CA ASN A 271 1.16 5.05 6.98
C ASN A 271 1.49 6.51 7.32
N THR A 272 1.92 6.79 8.55
CA THR A 272 2.37 8.12 8.98
C THR A 272 3.64 8.55 8.24
N LEU A 273 4.63 7.66 8.09
CA LEU A 273 5.83 7.95 7.29
C LEU A 273 5.43 8.34 5.86
N MET A 274 4.57 7.53 5.24
CA MET A 274 4.14 7.77 3.87
C MET A 274 3.34 9.06 3.73
N TYR A 275 2.46 9.37 4.68
CA TYR A 275 1.73 10.65 4.71
C TYR A 275 2.68 11.85 4.75
N LEU A 276 3.65 11.85 5.67
CA LEU A 276 4.57 12.98 5.85
C LEU A 276 5.51 13.16 4.66
N LEU A 277 5.95 12.07 4.02
CA LEU A 277 6.78 12.14 2.80
C LEU A 277 6.01 12.76 1.62
N HIS A 278 4.73 12.45 1.47
CA HIS A 278 3.92 12.96 0.35
C HIS A 278 3.25 14.31 0.62
N ASN A 279 3.28 14.78 1.87
CA ASN A 279 2.66 16.04 2.29
C ASN A 279 3.65 16.90 3.11
N PRO A 280 4.79 17.32 2.52
CA PRO A 280 5.84 18.04 3.25
C PRO A 280 5.46 19.48 3.66
N ASN A 281 4.28 19.93 3.23
CA ASN A 281 3.77 21.28 3.48
C ASN A 281 2.56 21.29 4.44
N THR A 282 2.27 20.18 5.12
CA THR A 282 1.15 20.12 6.08
C THR A 282 1.32 21.20 7.17
N PRO A 283 0.34 22.11 7.35
CA PRO A 283 0.43 23.17 8.35
C PRO A 283 0.64 22.64 9.78
N GLN A 284 1.43 23.36 10.59
CA GLN A 284 1.74 22.96 11.97
C GLN A 284 0.49 22.70 12.83
N ALA A 285 -0.58 23.48 12.63
CA ALA A 285 -1.83 23.29 13.35
C ALA A 285 -2.49 21.94 13.02
N GLN A 286 -2.43 21.50 11.75
CA GLN A 286 -2.91 20.19 11.33
C GLN A 286 -2.04 19.07 11.87
N LEU A 287 -0.71 19.23 11.85
CA LEU A 287 0.22 18.25 12.44
C LEU A 287 -0.06 18.04 13.92
N ASN A 288 -0.20 19.13 14.68
CA ASN A 288 -0.51 19.05 16.11
C ASN A 288 -1.85 18.36 16.35
N TRP A 289 -2.86 18.62 15.52
CA TRP A 289 -4.15 17.95 15.65
C TRP A 289 -4.04 16.45 15.32
N LEU A 290 -3.39 16.08 14.22
CA LEU A 290 -3.21 14.70 13.79
C LEU A 290 -2.46 13.86 14.83
N VAL A 291 -1.39 14.41 15.43
CA VAL A 291 -0.64 13.75 16.51
C VAL A 291 -1.53 13.44 17.72
N ASN A 292 -2.43 14.36 18.07
CA ASN A 292 -3.31 14.20 19.24
C ASN A 292 -4.59 13.40 18.95
N ASN A 293 -4.85 13.02 17.68
CA ASN A 293 -6.06 12.33 17.27
C ASN A 293 -5.75 11.07 16.43
N PRO A 294 -4.99 10.10 16.97
CA PRO A 294 -4.52 8.93 16.22
C PRO A 294 -5.66 8.08 15.63
N ASN A 295 -6.80 7.98 16.32
CA ASN A 295 -7.98 7.24 15.85
C ASN A 295 -8.61 7.85 14.58
N ALA A 296 -8.48 9.16 14.37
CA ALA A 296 -8.91 9.81 13.15
C ALA A 296 -7.79 9.84 12.09
N ALA A 297 -6.55 10.02 12.51
CA ALA A 297 -5.39 10.08 11.63
C ALA A 297 -5.13 8.75 10.90
N ALA A 298 -5.18 7.62 11.59
CA ALA A 298 -4.85 6.31 11.02
C ALA A 298 -5.64 5.96 9.74
N PRO A 299 -6.97 6.01 9.75
CA PRO A 299 -7.77 5.75 8.56
C PRO A 299 -7.60 6.81 7.44
N LEU A 300 -7.37 8.09 7.77
CA LEU A 300 -7.05 9.11 6.76
C LEU A 300 -5.69 8.85 6.09
N PHE A 301 -4.70 8.35 6.83
CA PHE A 301 -3.42 7.98 6.25
C PHE A 301 -3.52 6.68 5.41
N ALA A 302 -4.37 5.75 5.84
CA ALA A 302 -4.64 4.53 5.08
C ALA A 302 -5.31 4.82 3.72
N SER A 303 -6.21 5.80 3.64
CA SER A 303 -6.84 6.14 2.35
C SER A 303 -5.83 6.61 1.31
N LEU A 304 -4.77 7.33 1.73
CA LEU A 304 -3.71 7.81 0.83
C LEU A 304 -2.78 6.70 0.32
N GLN A 305 -2.71 5.56 1.02
CA GLN A 305 -2.03 4.38 0.51
C GLN A 305 -2.81 3.77 -0.66
N HIS A 306 -4.14 3.75 -0.56
CA HIS A 306 -5.01 3.19 -1.59
C HIS A 306 -5.14 4.12 -2.80
N ASP A 307 -5.20 5.43 -2.57
CA ASP A 307 -5.24 6.45 -3.62
C ASP A 307 -4.37 7.66 -3.26
N ASN A 308 -3.26 7.85 -3.98
CA ASN A 308 -2.36 8.98 -3.79
C ASN A 308 -2.64 10.14 -4.77
N SER A 309 -3.84 10.18 -5.37
CA SER A 309 -4.29 11.25 -6.25
C SER A 309 -4.29 12.62 -5.55
N GLN A 310 -4.18 13.69 -6.35
CA GLN A 310 -4.30 15.04 -5.80
C GLN A 310 -5.68 15.27 -5.16
N GLU A 311 -6.73 14.69 -5.73
CA GLU A 311 -8.09 14.75 -5.20
C GLU A 311 -8.19 14.14 -3.79
N ASN A 312 -7.62 12.95 -3.58
CA ASN A 312 -7.66 12.33 -2.26
C ASN A 312 -6.77 13.07 -1.24
N LYS A 313 -5.66 13.66 -1.67
CA LYS A 313 -4.84 14.56 -0.81
C LYS A 313 -5.61 15.80 -0.39
N ASP A 314 -6.30 16.45 -1.32
CA ASP A 314 -7.14 17.62 -1.05
C ASP A 314 -8.29 17.26 -0.10
N PHE A 315 -8.90 16.08 -0.30
CA PHE A 315 -9.93 15.54 0.59
C PHE A 315 -9.39 15.30 2.01
N VAL A 316 -8.22 14.66 2.17
CA VAL A 316 -7.63 14.44 3.50
C VAL A 316 -7.29 15.77 4.17
N ALA A 317 -6.74 16.74 3.45
CA ALA A 317 -6.46 18.06 3.99
C ALA A 317 -7.75 18.78 4.45
N TRP A 318 -8.82 18.68 3.67
CA TRP A 318 -10.15 19.16 4.04
C TRP A 318 -10.71 18.44 5.26
N ALA A 319 -10.60 17.11 5.32
CA ALA A 319 -11.09 16.27 6.41
C ALA A 319 -10.48 16.68 7.76
N VAL A 320 -9.16 16.89 7.77
CA VAL A 320 -8.45 17.38 8.96
C VAL A 320 -8.97 18.75 9.38
N ASN A 321 -9.10 19.70 8.43
CA ASN A 321 -9.62 21.04 8.73
C ASN A 321 -11.06 21.00 9.27
N TYR A 322 -11.90 20.13 8.71
CA TYR A 322 -13.27 19.95 9.17
C TYR A 322 -13.32 19.43 10.60
N LEU A 323 -12.55 18.38 10.91
CA LEU A 323 -12.51 17.80 12.25
C LEU A 323 -11.90 18.76 13.29
N MET A 324 -10.91 19.56 12.89
CA MET A 324 -10.37 20.63 13.72
C MET A 324 -11.41 21.72 14.04
N ALA A 325 -12.23 22.10 13.05
CA ALA A 325 -13.27 23.11 13.22
C ALA A 325 -14.51 22.59 13.97
N ASN A 326 -14.70 21.28 14.02
CA ASN A 326 -15.86 20.62 14.62
C ASN A 326 -15.44 19.58 15.68
N PRO A 327 -14.85 20.02 16.82
CA PRO A 327 -14.24 19.11 17.80
C PRO A 327 -15.23 18.16 18.51
N ASN A 328 -16.53 18.41 18.40
CA ASN A 328 -17.58 17.53 18.94
C ASN A 328 -17.95 16.39 17.99
N VAL A 329 -17.47 16.42 16.74
CA VAL A 329 -17.72 15.36 15.76
C VAL A 329 -16.76 14.22 16.02
N THR A 330 -17.30 13.07 16.39
CA THR A 330 -16.51 11.86 16.59
C THR A 330 -15.96 11.36 15.25
N TRP A 331 -14.86 10.59 15.30
CA TRP A 331 -14.36 9.91 14.11
C TRP A 331 -15.43 9.04 13.46
N GLU A 332 -16.27 8.35 14.24
CA GLU A 332 -17.32 7.48 13.71
C GLU A 332 -18.39 8.30 12.98
N GLU A 333 -18.80 9.46 13.51
CA GLU A 333 -19.71 10.38 12.84
C GLU A 333 -19.10 10.93 11.55
N PHE A 334 -17.85 11.41 11.60
CA PHE A 334 -17.13 11.88 10.41
C PHE A 334 -17.02 10.79 9.34
N LYS A 335 -16.64 9.58 9.77
CA LYS A 335 -16.53 8.42 8.90
C LYS A 335 -17.90 8.14 8.27
N ASN A 336 -18.97 8.10 9.05
CA ASN A 336 -20.34 7.93 8.55
C ASN A 336 -20.81 9.03 7.60
N TRP A 337 -20.33 10.25 7.76
CA TRP A 337 -20.72 11.38 6.91
C TRP A 337 -19.91 11.48 5.61
N PHE A 338 -18.63 11.11 5.62
CA PHE A 338 -17.70 11.46 4.55
C PHE A 338 -16.82 10.31 4.02
N LEU A 339 -16.60 9.23 4.78
CA LEU A 339 -15.66 8.13 4.44
C LEU A 339 -16.29 6.77 4.26
N ASN A 340 -17.41 6.50 4.95
CA ASN A 340 -18.33 5.43 4.62
C ASN A 340 -19.13 5.78 3.35
N ARG A 341 -18.53 6.57 2.46
CA ARG A 341 -18.67 6.38 1.02
C ARG A 341 -18.09 4.99 0.69
N LYS A 342 -18.82 3.94 1.06
CA LYS A 342 -19.30 3.13 -0.05
C LYS A 342 -20.24 4.06 -0.77
N ASP A 343 -19.93 4.30 -2.01
CA ASP A 343 -20.76 4.77 -3.11
C ASP A 343 -22.03 3.91 -3.23
N ILE A 344 -22.73 3.68 -2.12
CA ILE A 344 -24.06 3.09 -2.11
C ILE A 344 -25.01 4.21 -2.51
N GLU A 345 -24.99 4.51 -3.80
CA GLU A 345 -26.25 4.48 -4.53
C GLU A 345 -26.93 3.15 -4.20
N GLY A 346 -27.76 3.17 -3.15
CA GLY A 346 -28.71 2.11 -2.80
C GLY A 346 -28.58 1.44 -1.44
N ASP A 347 -28.08 2.13 -0.42
CA ASP A 347 -28.41 1.69 0.93
C ASP A 347 -29.91 1.93 1.16
N ASP A 348 -30.71 0.88 0.94
CA ASP A 348 -32.15 0.85 1.18
C ASP A 348 -32.48 0.50 2.63
N THR A 349 -31.49 0.42 3.53
CA THR A 349 -31.75 0.15 4.94
C THR A 349 -32.73 1.19 5.50
N GLY A 350 -33.85 0.69 6.01
CA GLY A 350 -34.91 1.52 6.58
C GLY A 350 -36.09 1.86 5.65
N ILE A 351 -36.13 1.39 4.39
CA ILE A 351 -37.31 1.50 3.54
C ILE A 351 -37.87 0.12 3.19
N THR A 352 -38.80 -0.36 4.01
CA THR A 352 -39.43 -1.69 3.88
C THR A 352 -40.73 -1.70 3.08
N ASP A 353 -41.31 -0.52 2.83
CA ASP A 353 -42.65 -0.39 2.26
C ASP A 353 -42.57 -0.37 0.73
N ILE A 354 -43.09 -1.43 0.11
CA ILE A 354 -43.16 -1.58 -1.35
C ILE A 354 -44.55 -1.11 -1.83
N ILE A 355 -44.61 -0.45 -2.99
CA ILE A 355 -45.88 -0.16 -3.67
C ILE A 355 -46.77 -1.42 -3.71
N ASP A 356 -48.02 -1.29 -3.26
CA ASP A 356 -49.02 -2.33 -3.48
C ASP A 356 -49.14 -2.61 -4.97
N GLN A 357 -48.88 -3.85 -5.38
CA GLN A 357 -48.92 -4.25 -6.78
C GLN A 357 -50.31 -4.08 -7.38
N ASN A 358 -51.37 -4.08 -6.56
CA ASN A 358 -52.75 -3.84 -6.99
C ASN A 358 -53.12 -2.36 -7.10
N LEU A 359 -52.26 -1.44 -6.65
CA LEU A 359 -52.50 -0.01 -6.77
C LEU A 359 -52.60 0.39 -8.24
N ILE A 360 -53.73 0.98 -8.63
CA ILE A 360 -53.94 1.53 -9.97
C ILE A 360 -53.45 2.98 -9.97
N LEU A 361 -52.43 3.25 -10.78
CA LEU A 361 -51.92 4.59 -11.02
C LEU A 361 -52.32 5.06 -12.43
N PRO A 362 -52.66 6.34 -12.62
CA PRO A 362 -52.96 6.86 -13.95
C PRO A 362 -51.71 6.82 -14.83
N GLN A 363 -51.87 6.35 -16.07
CA GLN A 363 -50.83 6.51 -17.07
C GLN A 363 -50.62 8.00 -17.38
N GLN A 364 -49.37 8.39 -17.57
CA GLN A 364 -48.98 9.75 -17.92
C GLN A 364 -48.06 9.70 -19.15
N PRO A 365 -48.09 10.71 -20.02
CA PRO A 365 -47.16 10.76 -21.13
C PRO A 365 -45.71 10.88 -20.62
N LYS A 366 -44.77 10.25 -21.33
CA LYS A 366 -43.34 10.46 -21.07
C LYS A 366 -42.98 11.91 -21.40
N PRO A 367 -42.18 12.59 -20.56
CA PRO A 367 -41.61 13.89 -20.91
C PRO A 367 -40.62 13.73 -22.07
N THR A 368 -40.39 14.80 -22.84
CA THR A 368 -39.28 14.80 -23.81
C THR A 368 -37.94 14.69 -23.08
N PHE A 369 -36.92 14.17 -23.76
CA PHE A 369 -35.58 14.07 -23.17
C PHE A 369 -35.08 15.45 -22.69
N ASN A 370 -35.29 16.50 -23.48
CA ASN A 370 -34.83 17.85 -23.13
C ASN A 370 -35.54 18.42 -21.89
N GLN A 371 -36.85 18.18 -21.75
CA GLN A 371 -37.60 18.60 -20.55
C GLN A 371 -37.11 17.85 -19.31
N PHE A 372 -36.88 16.54 -19.44
CA PHE A 372 -36.39 15.73 -18.35
C PHE A 372 -34.96 16.10 -17.95
N PHE A 373 -34.05 16.24 -18.93
CA PHE A 373 -32.66 16.63 -18.72
C PHE A 373 -32.54 18.02 -18.09
N SER A 374 -33.32 19.01 -18.56
CA SER A 374 -33.31 20.36 -17.96
C SER A 374 -33.82 20.37 -16.52
N ALA A 375 -34.63 19.38 -16.14
CA ALA A 375 -35.15 19.19 -14.79
C ALA A 375 -34.28 18.25 -13.94
N TYR A 376 -33.31 17.57 -14.53
CA TYR A 376 -32.51 16.56 -13.85
C TYR A 376 -31.45 17.23 -12.99
N PRO A 377 -31.46 17.02 -11.66
CA PRO A 377 -30.40 17.52 -10.80
C PRO A 377 -29.13 16.71 -11.07
N SER A 378 -28.22 17.25 -11.88
CA SER A 378 -27.02 16.54 -12.33
C SER A 378 -25.99 16.35 -11.20
N HIS A 379 -25.23 15.26 -11.26
CA HIS A 379 -24.02 15.03 -10.48
C HIS A 379 -22.88 15.97 -10.88
N LEU A 380 -22.92 16.51 -12.09
CA LEU A 380 -21.93 17.45 -12.61
C LEU A 380 -22.21 18.91 -12.22
N ASP A 381 -23.41 19.19 -11.70
CA ASP A 381 -23.78 20.51 -11.20
C ASP A 381 -23.35 20.66 -9.73
N ALA A 382 -22.47 21.62 -9.46
CA ALA A 382 -22.01 21.95 -8.11
C ALA A 382 -23.15 22.30 -7.13
N ALA A 383 -24.34 22.67 -7.62
CA ALA A 383 -25.52 22.88 -6.78
C ALA A 383 -26.16 21.56 -6.30
N THR A 384 -25.88 20.43 -6.95
CA THR A 384 -26.51 19.11 -6.67
C THR A 384 -25.55 17.93 -6.68
N ASP A 385 -24.24 18.14 -6.77
CA ASP A 385 -23.17 17.13 -6.81
C ASP A 385 -23.09 16.19 -5.59
N THR A 386 -23.71 16.55 -4.48
CA THR A 386 -23.65 15.78 -3.22
C THR A 386 -25.05 15.43 -2.69
N PRO A 387 -25.20 14.31 -1.95
CA PRO A 387 -26.46 13.95 -1.32
C PRO A 387 -27.08 15.05 -0.47
N LEU A 388 -26.30 15.69 0.41
CA LEU A 388 -26.81 16.77 1.24
C LEU A 388 -27.41 17.90 0.40
N LYS A 389 -26.75 18.29 -0.70
CA LYS A 389 -27.25 19.37 -1.55
C LYS A 389 -28.56 19.03 -2.24
N ILE A 390 -28.72 17.83 -2.80
CA ILE A 390 -30.01 17.43 -3.42
C ILE A 390 -31.13 17.24 -2.40
N TYR A 391 -30.85 16.63 -1.24
CA TYR A 391 -31.84 16.52 -0.17
C TYR A 391 -32.24 17.91 0.38
N THR A 392 -31.29 18.85 0.45
CA THR A 392 -31.56 20.25 0.85
C THR A 392 -32.38 20.98 -0.21
N LEU A 393 -32.06 20.77 -1.49
CA LEU A 393 -32.78 21.35 -2.62
C LEU A 393 -34.26 20.94 -2.64
N VAL A 394 -34.56 19.68 -2.31
CA VAL A 394 -35.94 19.20 -2.21
C VAL A 394 -36.61 19.60 -0.89
N GLY A 395 -35.86 19.61 0.22
CA GLY A 395 -36.33 20.07 1.52
C GLY A 395 -37.44 19.20 2.12
N GLY A 396 -38.20 19.77 3.06
CA GLY A 396 -39.39 19.13 3.65
C GLY A 396 -39.08 17.82 4.38
N ASN A 397 -40.01 16.87 4.30
CA ASN A 397 -39.83 15.55 4.93
C ASN A 397 -38.75 14.73 4.21
N VAL A 398 -38.44 15.03 2.94
CA VAL A 398 -37.33 14.41 2.22
C VAL A 398 -36.00 14.75 2.90
N LEU A 399 -35.73 16.02 3.20
CA LEU A 399 -34.53 16.41 3.94
C LEU A 399 -34.48 15.78 5.34
N GLN A 400 -35.62 15.62 6.02
CA GLN A 400 -35.66 14.96 7.32
C GLN A 400 -35.21 13.49 7.24
N LYS A 401 -35.50 12.78 6.14
CA LYS A 401 -34.98 11.42 5.92
C LYS A 401 -33.46 11.39 5.90
N TYR A 402 -32.83 12.40 5.30
CA TYR A 402 -31.36 12.54 5.32
C TYR A 402 -30.84 12.84 6.73
N VAL A 403 -31.39 13.86 7.40
CA VAL A 403 -30.86 14.35 8.69
C VAL A 403 -31.10 13.37 9.83
N GLN A 404 -32.27 12.73 9.89
CA GLN A 404 -32.70 11.95 11.06
C GLN A 404 -32.63 10.44 10.85
N GLN A 405 -32.76 9.98 9.60
CA GLN A 405 -32.90 8.55 9.29
C GLN A 405 -31.74 8.02 8.45
N GLY A 406 -30.71 8.84 8.22
CA GLY A 406 -29.49 8.39 7.55
C GLY A 406 -29.66 8.14 6.05
N ALA A 407 -30.75 8.58 5.40
CA ALA A 407 -30.92 8.37 3.97
C ALA A 407 -29.77 9.06 3.19
N ARG A 408 -29.06 8.32 2.33
CA ARG A 408 -27.94 8.84 1.54
C ARG A 408 -28.10 8.64 0.04
N ASN A 409 -28.80 7.59 -0.38
CA ASN A 409 -29.01 7.32 -1.79
C ASN A 409 -29.81 8.45 -2.46
N THR A 410 -29.31 8.92 -3.61
CA THR A 410 -29.92 9.99 -4.38
C THR A 410 -30.55 9.54 -5.69
N CYS A 411 -30.23 8.36 -6.21
CA CYS A 411 -30.62 7.95 -7.57
C CYS A 411 -32.14 8.09 -7.81
N ALA A 412 -32.95 7.49 -6.93
CA ALA A 412 -34.41 7.57 -7.02
C ALA A 412 -34.95 8.98 -6.75
N LEU A 413 -34.29 9.76 -5.89
CA LEU A 413 -34.67 11.15 -5.59
C LEU A 413 -34.44 12.06 -6.79
N ARG A 414 -33.31 11.92 -7.49
CA ARG A 414 -32.98 12.70 -8.69
C ARG A 414 -33.98 12.44 -9.80
N ILE A 415 -34.27 11.16 -10.08
CA ILE A 415 -35.32 10.79 -11.05
C ILE A 415 -36.68 11.31 -10.61
N SER A 416 -37.04 11.18 -9.33
CA SER A 416 -38.32 11.70 -8.81
C SER A 416 -38.45 13.22 -8.99
N LYS A 417 -37.37 13.98 -8.74
CA LYS A 417 -37.34 15.41 -8.97
C LYS A 417 -37.49 15.75 -10.44
N ALA A 418 -36.73 15.08 -11.31
CA ALA A 418 -36.81 15.27 -12.75
C ALA A 418 -38.21 14.95 -13.30
N LEU A 419 -38.87 13.88 -12.84
CA LEU A 419 -40.27 13.55 -13.17
C LEU A 419 -41.22 14.70 -12.76
N ASN A 420 -41.16 15.11 -11.49
CA ASN A 420 -42.01 16.16 -10.95
C ASN A 420 -41.83 17.52 -11.64
N ASP A 421 -40.62 17.85 -12.05
CA ASP A 421 -40.28 19.12 -12.69
C ASP A 421 -40.40 19.08 -14.23
N SER A 422 -40.47 17.88 -14.83
CA SER A 422 -40.79 17.69 -16.25
C SER A 422 -42.27 17.44 -16.54
N GLY A 423 -43.13 17.57 -15.53
CA GLY A 423 -44.59 17.54 -15.68
C GLY A 423 -45.24 16.19 -15.41
N VAL A 424 -44.50 15.21 -14.87
CA VAL A 424 -45.02 13.91 -14.44
C VAL A 424 -45.31 13.95 -12.95
N ALA A 425 -46.59 13.94 -12.59
CA ALA A 425 -47.00 14.06 -11.20
C ALA A 425 -46.79 12.73 -10.45
N ILE A 426 -46.01 12.74 -9.38
CA ILE A 426 -45.91 11.61 -8.44
C ILE A 426 -47.02 11.75 -7.38
N PRO A 427 -47.97 10.81 -7.32
CA PRO A 427 -49.06 10.87 -6.34
C PRO A 427 -48.53 10.57 -4.93
N GLU A 428 -49.29 11.00 -3.92
CA GLU A 428 -49.02 10.62 -2.54
C GLU A 428 -49.44 9.16 -2.35
N ILE A 429 -48.46 8.31 -2.04
CA ILE A 429 -48.67 6.90 -1.73
C ILE A 429 -48.22 6.70 -0.28
N SER A 430 -49.18 6.38 0.59
CA SER A 430 -48.95 6.23 2.03
C SER A 430 -47.84 5.21 2.31
N GLY A 431 -46.89 5.57 3.17
CA GLY A 431 -45.71 4.75 3.51
C GLY A 431 -44.62 4.72 2.46
N VAL A 432 -44.92 5.07 1.20
CA VAL A 432 -44.01 4.87 0.06
C VAL A 432 -43.35 6.17 -0.38
N THR A 433 -44.14 7.23 -0.62
CA THR A 433 -43.60 8.51 -1.10
C THR A 433 -43.41 9.49 0.05
N VAL A 434 -42.37 10.32 -0.05
CA VAL A 434 -42.06 11.35 0.94
C VAL A 434 -42.31 12.74 0.35
N LYS A 435 -42.92 13.63 1.15
CA LYS A 435 -43.29 14.98 0.71
C LYS A 435 -42.12 15.96 0.84
N GLY A 436 -41.78 16.66 -0.25
CA GLY A 436 -40.77 17.73 -0.28
C GLY A 436 -41.30 19.06 0.25
N ALA A 437 -40.42 20.07 0.34
CA ALA A 437 -40.81 21.43 0.73
C ALA A 437 -41.71 22.12 -0.30
N ASP A 438 -41.65 21.66 -1.55
CA ASP A 438 -42.45 22.14 -2.69
C ASP A 438 -43.85 21.49 -2.76
N ASN A 439 -44.24 20.74 -1.73
CA ASN A 439 -45.47 19.95 -1.66
C ASN A 439 -45.61 18.84 -2.70
N LYS A 440 -44.54 18.48 -3.43
CA LYS A 440 -44.52 17.31 -4.32
C LYS A 440 -44.08 16.05 -3.57
N ASN A 441 -44.34 14.88 -4.17
CA ASN A 441 -44.01 13.59 -3.59
C ASN A 441 -42.82 12.96 -4.29
N TYR A 442 -41.97 12.24 -3.56
CA TYR A 442 -40.71 11.69 -4.05
C TYR A 442 -40.54 10.23 -3.63
N PHE A 443 -40.01 9.41 -4.54
CA PHE A 443 -39.47 8.09 -4.20
C PHE A 443 -38.02 8.23 -3.77
N LEU A 444 -37.63 7.48 -2.75
CA LEU A 444 -36.26 7.46 -2.21
C LEU A 444 -35.55 6.12 -2.44
N ASN A 445 -36.20 5.15 -3.09
CA ASN A 445 -35.60 3.87 -3.47
C ASN A 445 -35.99 3.46 -4.90
N VAL A 446 -35.15 2.62 -5.51
CA VAL A 446 -35.31 2.16 -6.89
C VAL A 446 -36.49 1.19 -7.07
N PRO A 447 -36.80 0.24 -6.17
CA PRO A 447 -37.91 -0.68 -6.35
C PRO A 447 -39.28 0.00 -6.47
N ASN A 448 -39.53 1.04 -5.65
CA ASN A 448 -40.77 1.80 -5.71
C ASN A 448 -40.82 2.72 -6.93
N LEU A 449 -39.70 3.36 -7.27
CA LEU A 449 -39.58 4.14 -8.50
C LEU A 449 -39.83 3.27 -9.75
N LEU A 450 -39.20 2.10 -9.84
CA LEU A 450 -39.38 1.13 -10.91
C LEU A 450 -40.86 0.70 -11.04
N SER A 451 -41.49 0.37 -9.90
CA SER A 451 -42.91 0.03 -9.86
C SER A 451 -43.80 1.16 -10.35
N PHE A 452 -43.50 2.40 -9.96
CA PHE A 452 -44.18 3.60 -10.46
C PHE A 452 -44.01 3.75 -11.98
N LEU A 453 -42.78 3.71 -12.50
CA LEU A 453 -42.51 3.89 -13.94
C LEU A 453 -43.21 2.83 -14.80
N LYS A 454 -43.23 1.56 -14.36
CA LYS A 454 -43.95 0.48 -15.07
C LYS A 454 -45.46 0.74 -15.14
N LYS A 455 -46.06 1.31 -14.09
CA LYS A 455 -47.49 1.65 -14.05
C LYS A 455 -47.80 2.94 -14.83
N THR A 456 -46.91 3.93 -14.77
CA THR A 456 -47.11 5.26 -15.35
C THR A 456 -46.80 5.32 -16.85
N PHE A 457 -45.71 4.70 -17.29
CA PHE A 457 -45.25 4.71 -18.70
C PHE A 457 -45.41 3.38 -19.43
N GLY A 458 -45.88 2.35 -18.73
CA GLY A 458 -45.87 0.97 -19.21
C GLY A 458 -44.54 0.26 -18.94
N THR A 459 -44.58 -1.08 -18.98
CA THR A 459 -43.38 -1.91 -18.78
C THR A 459 -42.57 -1.97 -20.07
N PRO A 460 -41.26 -1.65 -20.06
CA PRO A 460 -40.38 -1.79 -21.21
C PRO A 460 -40.36 -3.23 -21.74
N THR A 461 -40.26 -3.39 -23.06
CA THR A 461 -40.19 -4.69 -23.74
C THR A 461 -39.15 -4.64 -24.87
N GLY A 462 -38.77 -5.78 -25.41
CA GLY A 462 -37.80 -5.88 -26.50
C GLY A 462 -36.44 -5.28 -26.11
N ASN A 463 -35.83 -4.47 -26.97
CA ASN A 463 -34.51 -3.87 -26.73
C ASN A 463 -34.48 -2.80 -25.62
N ASN A 464 -35.60 -2.54 -24.96
CA ASN A 464 -35.70 -1.62 -23.82
C ASN A 464 -35.83 -2.36 -22.47
N TYR A 465 -35.80 -3.70 -22.50
CA TYR A 465 -35.71 -4.55 -21.33
C TYR A 465 -34.63 -5.62 -21.56
N LEU A 466 -33.65 -5.71 -20.67
CA LEU A 466 -32.56 -6.69 -20.75
C LEU A 466 -32.58 -7.56 -19.51
N ASN A 467 -32.63 -8.88 -19.66
CA ASN A 467 -32.40 -9.81 -18.56
C ASN A 467 -30.90 -10.12 -18.42
N SER A 468 -30.54 -10.94 -17.44
CA SER A 468 -29.13 -11.25 -17.13
C SER A 468 -28.38 -11.87 -18.31
N ALA A 469 -29.06 -12.65 -19.17
CA ALA A 469 -28.45 -13.22 -20.37
C ALA A 469 -28.22 -12.15 -21.44
N ASP A 470 -29.15 -11.21 -21.61
CA ASP A 470 -29.03 -10.10 -22.56
C ASP A 470 -27.90 -9.13 -22.17
N CYS A 471 -27.71 -8.91 -20.86
CA CYS A 471 -26.67 -8.02 -20.32
C CYS A 471 -25.25 -8.56 -20.54
N GLY A 472 -25.09 -9.89 -20.64
CA GLY A 472 -23.77 -10.53 -20.68
C GLY A 472 -23.07 -10.50 -19.31
N PRO A 473 -21.93 -11.21 -19.17
CA PRO A 473 -21.13 -11.17 -17.95
C PRO A 473 -20.80 -9.72 -17.61
N HIS A 474 -21.04 -9.28 -16.37
CA HIS A 474 -20.66 -7.94 -15.94
C HIS A 474 -21.23 -6.80 -16.82
N GLY A 475 -22.42 -7.02 -17.39
CA GLY A 475 -23.15 -6.03 -18.21
C GLY A 475 -22.46 -5.58 -19.50
N THR A 476 -21.51 -6.36 -20.01
CA THR A 476 -20.71 -6.03 -21.21
C THR A 476 -21.53 -5.71 -22.45
N ASN A 477 -22.75 -6.24 -22.55
CA ASN A 477 -23.61 -6.07 -23.73
C ASN A 477 -24.57 -4.88 -23.61
N ILE A 478 -24.73 -4.28 -22.42
CA ILE A 478 -25.74 -3.24 -22.18
C ILE A 478 -25.50 -2.03 -23.10
N LYS A 479 -24.25 -1.55 -23.19
CA LYS A 479 -23.87 -0.43 -24.08
C LYS A 479 -24.27 -0.70 -25.52
N ALA A 480 -23.99 -1.90 -26.05
CA ALA A 480 -24.32 -2.25 -27.42
C ALA A 480 -25.84 -2.28 -27.67
N LYS A 481 -26.63 -2.72 -26.67
CA LYS A 481 -28.08 -2.83 -26.74
C LYS A 481 -28.81 -1.48 -26.65
N LEU A 482 -28.21 -0.51 -25.95
CA LEU A 482 -28.77 0.83 -25.72
C LEU A 482 -28.11 1.92 -26.57
N ASN A 483 -27.20 1.56 -27.48
CA ASN A 483 -26.47 2.50 -28.32
C ASN A 483 -27.38 3.47 -29.10
N GLY A 484 -27.09 4.76 -29.01
CA GLY A 484 -27.85 5.82 -29.69
C GLY A 484 -29.20 6.16 -29.06
N LYS A 485 -29.54 5.56 -27.90
CA LYS A 485 -30.77 5.87 -27.16
C LYS A 485 -30.47 6.79 -25.98
N LYS A 486 -31.49 7.52 -25.55
CA LYS A 486 -31.41 8.38 -24.37
C LYS A 486 -32.70 8.36 -23.57
N GLY A 487 -32.62 8.47 -22.25
CA GLY A 487 -33.79 8.42 -21.38
C GLY A 487 -33.50 7.92 -19.98
N ILE A 488 -34.50 7.30 -19.36
CA ILE A 488 -34.42 6.82 -17.97
C ILE A 488 -33.89 5.38 -17.97
N TYR A 489 -32.80 5.15 -17.25
CA TYR A 489 -32.16 3.85 -17.09
C TYR A 489 -32.32 3.35 -15.65
N ILE A 490 -32.74 2.10 -15.48
CA ILE A 490 -32.78 1.42 -14.19
C ILE A 490 -32.07 0.07 -14.30
N MET A 491 -31.13 -0.20 -13.40
CA MET A 491 -30.42 -1.46 -13.27
C MET A 491 -30.79 -2.14 -11.94
N ILE A 492 -31.11 -3.43 -12.01
CA ILE A 492 -31.35 -4.28 -10.84
C ILE A 492 -30.20 -5.29 -10.73
N PRO A 493 -29.46 -5.32 -9.61
CA PRO A 493 -28.36 -6.25 -9.43
C PRO A 493 -28.85 -7.67 -9.15
N LEU A 494 -27.96 -8.64 -9.35
CA LEU A 494 -28.20 -10.05 -9.06
C LEU A 494 -27.98 -10.37 -7.59
N ASP A 495 -26.94 -9.80 -6.98
CA ASP A 495 -26.67 -9.86 -5.54
C ASP A 495 -26.75 -8.45 -4.93
N THR A 496 -27.71 -8.24 -4.04
CA THR A 496 -27.94 -6.97 -3.34
C THR A 496 -27.13 -6.87 -2.03
N SER A 497 -26.38 -7.91 -1.67
CA SER A 497 -25.59 -7.98 -0.43
C SER A 497 -24.60 -6.83 -0.32
N SER A 498 -24.54 -6.19 0.84
CA SER A 498 -23.57 -5.12 1.10
C SER A 498 -22.14 -5.62 1.35
N SER A 499 -21.93 -6.92 1.59
CA SER A 499 -20.60 -7.49 1.84
C SER A 499 -19.96 -8.12 0.60
N THR A 500 -20.76 -8.61 -0.34
CA THR A 500 -20.30 -9.44 -1.48
C THR A 500 -20.93 -9.09 -2.81
N GLY A 501 -21.96 -8.25 -2.81
CA GLY A 501 -22.71 -7.84 -4.00
C GLY A 501 -22.74 -6.32 -4.15
N TYR A 502 -23.73 -5.83 -4.89
CA TYR A 502 -23.86 -4.43 -5.27
C TYR A 502 -24.15 -3.50 -4.08
N GLY A 503 -24.60 -4.04 -2.95
CA GLY A 503 -24.92 -3.29 -1.74
C GLY A 503 -26.20 -2.46 -1.80
N ALA A 504 -27.02 -2.70 -2.83
CA ALA A 504 -28.22 -1.94 -3.12
C ALA A 504 -29.31 -2.75 -3.81
N SER A 505 -30.58 -2.33 -3.71
CA SER A 505 -31.67 -3.01 -4.43
C SER A 505 -31.76 -2.63 -5.91
N GLY A 506 -31.07 -1.57 -6.33
CA GLY A 506 -30.99 -1.14 -7.72
C GLY A 506 -30.37 0.24 -7.88
N HIS A 507 -30.15 0.60 -9.13
CA HIS A 507 -29.66 1.90 -9.59
C HIS A 507 -30.63 2.55 -10.57
N ALA A 508 -30.70 3.88 -10.57
CA ALA A 508 -31.51 4.65 -11.52
C ALA A 508 -30.79 5.93 -11.93
N ASP A 509 -30.63 6.16 -13.23
CA ASP A 509 -29.92 7.34 -13.74
C ASP A 509 -30.51 7.84 -15.07
N LEU A 510 -30.06 9.03 -15.48
CA LEU A 510 -30.27 9.58 -16.81
C LEU A 510 -29.20 9.03 -17.76
N TYR A 511 -29.64 8.42 -18.85
CA TYR A 511 -28.78 7.82 -19.88
C TYR A 511 -28.74 8.67 -21.15
N PHE A 512 -27.54 8.84 -21.69
CA PHE A 512 -27.25 9.63 -22.88
C PHE A 512 -26.98 8.76 -24.12
N ASP A 513 -27.17 9.32 -25.31
CA ASP A 513 -27.03 8.61 -26.59
C ASP A 513 -25.58 8.22 -26.94
N ASN A 514 -24.62 8.65 -26.14
CA ASN A 514 -23.20 8.27 -26.18
C ASN A 514 -22.82 7.09 -25.26
N ASN A 515 -23.79 6.40 -24.66
CA ASN A 515 -23.60 5.30 -23.69
C ASN A 515 -22.99 5.71 -22.34
N GLU A 516 -23.26 6.94 -21.92
CA GLU A 516 -22.91 7.45 -20.60
C GLU A 516 -24.17 7.69 -19.77
N CYS A 517 -23.99 7.79 -18.47
CA CYS A 517 -25.00 8.20 -17.51
C CYS A 517 -24.49 9.43 -16.77
N ASP A 518 -25.40 10.19 -16.16
CA ASP A 518 -25.03 11.43 -15.48
C ASP A 518 -24.13 11.21 -14.25
N GLY A 519 -24.42 10.19 -13.43
CA GLY A 519 -23.57 9.74 -12.34
C GLY A 519 -22.72 8.53 -12.73
N SER A 520 -23.36 7.36 -12.79
CA SER A 520 -22.75 6.10 -13.19
C SER A 520 -23.79 5.23 -13.89
N CYS A 521 -23.39 4.38 -14.83
CA CYS A 521 -24.32 3.42 -15.41
C CYS A 521 -24.29 2.04 -14.73
N ASP A 522 -23.27 1.78 -13.90
CA ASP A 522 -23.07 0.50 -13.20
C ASP A 522 -23.23 -0.74 -14.07
N PHE A 523 -22.70 -0.68 -15.30
CA PHE A 523 -22.75 -1.82 -16.21
C PHE A 523 -22.06 -3.04 -15.58
N ASN A 524 -20.98 -2.83 -14.83
CA ASN A 524 -20.23 -3.88 -14.12
C ASN A 524 -20.55 -3.88 -12.61
N ALA A 525 -21.83 -3.95 -12.25
CA ALA A 525 -22.24 -4.06 -10.85
C ALA A 525 -21.60 -5.29 -10.17
N ASP A 526 -21.04 -5.09 -8.98
CA ASP A 526 -20.53 -6.17 -8.14
C ASP A 526 -21.64 -7.17 -7.82
N GLY A 527 -21.34 -8.47 -7.92
CA GLY A 527 -22.36 -9.53 -7.82
C GLY A 527 -23.20 -9.73 -9.10
N GLY A 528 -23.02 -8.91 -10.13
CA GLY A 528 -23.62 -9.04 -11.46
C GLY A 528 -24.95 -8.31 -11.64
N VAL A 529 -25.39 -8.17 -12.90
CA VAL A 529 -26.63 -7.48 -13.29
C VAL A 529 -27.74 -8.50 -13.53
N LYS A 530 -28.88 -8.34 -12.85
CA LYS A 530 -30.06 -9.18 -13.02
C LYS A 530 -30.93 -8.71 -14.17
N GLU A 531 -31.33 -7.45 -14.16
CA GLU A 531 -32.26 -6.85 -15.12
C GLU A 531 -31.91 -5.39 -15.39
N VAL A 532 -32.19 -4.91 -16.60
CA VAL A 532 -32.16 -3.50 -16.97
C VAL A 532 -33.49 -3.11 -17.58
N TYR A 533 -34.05 -2.00 -17.11
CA TYR A 533 -35.25 -1.38 -17.63
C TYR A 533 -34.90 -0.01 -18.22
N PHE A 534 -35.33 0.25 -19.45
CA PHE A 534 -35.03 1.49 -20.16
C PHE A 534 -36.31 2.14 -20.69
N TRP A 535 -36.54 3.40 -20.34
CA TRP A 535 -37.58 4.23 -20.94
C TRP A 535 -36.93 5.29 -21.82
N GLU A 536 -36.93 5.03 -23.13
CA GLU A 536 -36.53 6.02 -24.12
C GLU A 536 -37.44 7.23 -24.06
N LEU A 537 -36.84 8.42 -23.91
CA LEU A 537 -37.55 9.69 -23.87
C LEU A 537 -37.50 10.34 -25.27
N PRO A 538 -38.66 10.81 -25.79
CA PRO A 538 -38.77 11.36 -27.14
C PRO A 538 -38.03 12.69 -27.32
#